data_AF-A0A496PTX8-F1
#
_entry.id   AF-A0A496PTX8-F1
#
_cell.length_a   1.000
_cell.length_b   1.000
_cell.length_c   1.000
_cell.angle_alpha   90.00
_cell.angle_beta   90.00
_cell.angle_gamma   90.00
#
_symmetry.space_group_name_H-M   'P 1'
#
loop_
_entity.id
_entity.type
_entity.pdbx_description
1 polymer ?
#
loop_
_entity_poly.entity_id
_entity_poly.type
_entity_poly.pdbx_seq_one_letter_code
_entity_poly.pdbx_strand_id
1 'polypeptide(L)'
;MKLNQRGFTLIELVIIIVILGILAAVAIPKYQDLSSDAKEAACRSALGGLRSGITIFYANAAVQTGTATWPSIAEMRGSDVMVHGIPKNPYATNADSADDIFDGSALTKGDSITSNAGWVYKASTGELWPATFVNNEHKW
;
A
#
# COMPACT_ATOMS: atom_id res chain seq x y z
N MET A 1 -35.04 50.04 5.46
CA MET A 1 -34.25 49.67 6.66
C MET A 1 -32.82 49.40 6.23
N LYS A 2 -31.85 50.22 6.65
CA LYS A 2 -30.41 49.93 6.44
C LYS A 2 -29.97 48.95 7.52
N LEU A 3 -29.54 47.76 7.12
CA LEU A 3 -28.91 46.80 8.01
C LEU A 3 -27.52 47.34 8.39
N ASN A 4 -27.27 47.57 9.68
CA ASN A 4 -25.96 47.96 10.20
C ASN A 4 -24.95 46.84 9.87
N GLN A 5 -24.12 47.05 8.85
CA GLN A 5 -22.96 46.20 8.58
C GLN A 5 -21.93 46.45 9.69
N ARG A 6 -21.93 45.58 10.71
CA ARG A 6 -20.88 45.51 11.73
C ARG A 6 -19.68 44.81 11.08
N GLY A 7 -18.59 45.54 10.86
CA GLY A 7 -17.33 44.95 10.41
C GLY A 7 -16.72 44.05 11.50
N PHE A 8 -15.99 43.03 11.09
CA PHE A 8 -15.17 42.19 11.99
C PHE A 8 -14.10 43.05 12.68
N THR A 9 -13.87 42.81 13.96
CA THR A 9 -12.76 43.47 14.67
C THR A 9 -11.43 42.79 14.35
N LEU A 10 -10.34 43.55 14.32
CA LEU A 10 -9.00 42.99 14.15
C LEU A 10 -8.66 41.97 15.25
N ILE A 11 -9.14 42.21 16.47
CA ILE A 11 -8.89 41.30 17.59
C ILE A 11 -9.61 39.95 17.42
N GLU A 12 -10.81 39.93 16.85
CA GLU A 12 -11.50 38.67 16.52
C GLU A 12 -10.67 37.86 15.53
N LEU A 13 -10.19 38.49 14.45
CA LEU A 13 -9.38 37.80 13.46
C LEU A 13 -8.08 37.23 14.07
N VAL A 14 -7.41 38.00 14.94
CA VAL A 14 -6.18 37.56 15.62
C VAL A 14 -6.43 36.37 16.56
N ILE A 15 -7.51 36.40 17.35
CA ILE A 15 -7.82 35.28 18.26
C ILE A 15 -8.16 34.02 17.45
N ILE A 16 -8.86 34.16 16.32
CA ILE A 16 -9.23 33.02 15.47
C ILE A 16 -8.00 32.35 14.88
N ILE A 17 -7.03 33.10 14.34
CA ILE A 17 -5.80 32.49 13.80
C ILE A 17 -4.96 31.84 14.91
N VAL A 18 -4.97 32.38 16.12
CA VAL A 18 -4.27 31.78 17.28
C VAL A 18 -4.92 30.44 17.66
N ILE A 19 -6.24 30.39 17.76
CA ILE A 19 -6.97 29.14 18.07
C ILE A 19 -6.75 28.10 16.96
N LEU A 20 -6.87 28.50 15.68
CA LEU A 20 -6.60 27.61 14.55
C LEU A 20 -5.14 27.13 14.54
N GLY A 21 -4.19 27.99 14.92
CA GLY A 21 -2.78 27.63 15.06
C GLY A 21 -2.53 26.55 16.11
N ILE A 22 -3.15 26.67 17.29
CA ILE A 22 -3.03 25.65 18.36
C ILE A 22 -3.67 24.33 17.92
N LEU A 23 -4.87 24.37 17.33
CA LEU A 23 -5.54 23.17 16.82
C LEU A 23 -4.73 22.48 15.73
N ALA A 24 -4.15 23.24 14.79
CA ALA A 24 -3.31 22.71 13.73
C ALA A 24 -2.03 22.05 14.30
N ALA A 25 -1.38 22.68 15.28
CA ALA A 25 -0.16 22.15 15.89
C ALA A 25 -0.35 20.77 16.52
N VAL A 26 -1.51 20.51 17.13
CA VAL A 26 -1.83 19.21 17.73
C VAL A 26 -2.40 18.22 16.71
N ALA A 27 -3.19 18.68 15.74
CA ALA A 27 -3.86 17.82 14.78
C ALA A 27 -2.93 17.27 13.68
N ILE A 28 -1.97 18.07 13.21
CA ILE A 28 -1.09 17.70 12.08
C ILE A 28 -0.27 16.43 12.37
N PRO A 29 0.45 16.31 13.51
CA PRO A 29 1.24 15.11 13.80
C PRO A 29 0.35 13.86 13.86
N LYS A 30 -0.77 13.95 14.57
CA LYS A 30 -1.73 12.84 14.70
C LYS A 30 -2.31 12.41 13.35
N TYR A 31 -2.58 13.36 12.46
CA TYR A 31 -3.08 13.04 11.12
C TYR A 31 -2.01 12.33 10.26
N GLN A 32 -0.74 12.68 10.41
CA GLN A 32 0.36 12.00 9.71
C GLN A 32 0.50 10.55 10.18
N ASP A 33 0.45 10.31 11.48
CA ASP A 33 0.50 8.96 12.06
C ASP A 33 -0.67 8.09 11.55
N LEU A 34 -1.91 8.59 11.64
CA LEU A 34 -3.10 7.89 11.15
C LEU A 34 -3.04 7.61 9.64
N SER A 35 -2.49 8.54 8.86
CA SER A 35 -2.32 8.34 7.42
C SER A 35 -1.28 7.25 7.12
N SER A 36 -0.21 7.16 7.92
CA SER A 36 0.79 6.09 7.82
C SER A 36 0.18 4.73 8.19
N ASP A 37 -0.54 4.66 9.31
CA ASP A 37 -1.20 3.43 9.78
C ASP A 37 -2.23 2.93 8.77
N ALA A 38 -3.01 3.85 8.17
CA ALA A 38 -3.98 3.51 7.14
C ALA A 38 -3.32 2.93 5.88
N LYS A 39 -2.15 3.48 5.47
CA LYS A 39 -1.38 2.93 4.35
C LYS A 39 -0.84 1.54 4.65
N GLU A 40 -0.30 1.32 5.85
CA GLU A 40 0.18 -0.01 6.26
C GLU A 40 -0.96 -1.03 6.28
N ALA A 41 -2.10 -0.66 6.87
CA ALA A 41 -3.28 -1.53 6.93
C ALA A 41 -3.80 -1.89 5.52
N ALA A 42 -3.88 -0.91 4.61
CA ALA A 42 -4.28 -1.15 3.22
C ALA A 42 -3.29 -2.08 2.50
N CYS A 43 -1.98 -1.88 2.70
CA CYS A 43 -0.94 -2.71 2.12
C CYS A 43 -1.04 -4.16 2.62
N ARG A 44 -1.21 -4.34 3.94
CA ARG A 44 -1.40 -5.66 4.57
C ARG A 44 -2.65 -6.37 4.05
N SER A 45 -3.75 -5.63 3.88
CA SER A 45 -4.99 -6.18 3.34
C SER A 45 -4.82 -6.66 1.90
N ALA A 46 -4.18 -5.85 1.05
CA ALA A 46 -3.88 -6.22 -0.33
C ALA A 46 -2.95 -7.44 -0.40
N LEU A 47 -1.90 -7.46 0.42
CA LEU A 47 -0.96 -8.57 0.50
C LEU A 47 -1.65 -9.86 0.98
N GLY A 48 -2.57 -9.78 1.94
CA GLY A 48 -3.37 -10.90 2.40
C GLY A 48 -4.21 -11.52 1.29
N GLY A 49 -4.83 -10.68 0.45
CA GLY A 49 -5.57 -11.14 -0.73
C GLY A 49 -4.68 -11.89 -1.72
N LEU A 50 -3.51 -11.34 -2.05
CA LEU A 50 -2.55 -11.97 -2.96
C LEU A 50 -2.00 -13.28 -2.41
N ARG A 51 -1.59 -13.32 -1.13
CA ARG A 51 -1.11 -14.54 -0.46
C ARG A 51 -2.19 -15.63 -0.44
N SER A 52 -3.46 -15.24 -0.26
CA SER A 52 -4.59 -16.18 -0.35
C SER A 52 -4.71 -16.80 -1.74
N GLY A 53 -4.65 -15.98 -2.80
CA GLY A 53 -4.67 -16.45 -4.19
C GLY A 53 -3.52 -17.43 -4.49
N ILE A 54 -2.29 -17.08 -4.08
CA ILE A 54 -1.11 -17.96 -4.23
C ILE A 54 -1.33 -19.29 -3.51
N THR A 55 -1.89 -19.27 -2.29
CA THR A 55 -2.12 -20.49 -1.50
C THR A 55 -3.19 -21.38 -2.14
N ILE A 56 -4.26 -20.78 -2.67
CA ILE A 56 -5.30 -21.52 -3.41
C ILE A 56 -4.72 -22.15 -4.67
N PHE A 57 -3.91 -21.40 -5.43
CA PHE A 57 -3.23 -21.93 -6.61
C PHE A 57 -2.33 -23.12 -6.25
N TYR A 58 -1.50 -22.98 -5.20
CA TYR A 58 -0.61 -24.03 -4.72
C TYR A 58 -1.38 -25.30 -4.33
N ALA A 59 -2.50 -25.16 -3.62
CA ALA A 59 -3.37 -26.28 -3.25
C ALA A 59 -4.02 -26.94 -4.48
N ASN A 60 -4.50 -26.15 -5.43
CA ASN A 60 -5.10 -26.66 -6.67
C ASN A 60 -4.08 -27.40 -7.54
N ALA A 61 -2.86 -26.89 -7.65
CA ALA A 61 -1.77 -27.56 -8.37
C ALA A 61 -1.48 -28.95 -7.78
N ALA A 62 -1.48 -29.07 -6.45
CA ALA A 62 -1.30 -30.34 -5.75
C ALA A 62 -2.41 -31.36 -6.09
N VAL A 63 -3.65 -30.90 -6.20
CA VAL A 63 -4.80 -31.78 -6.53
C VAL A 63 -4.80 -32.18 -8.00
N GLN A 64 -4.50 -31.25 -8.92
CA GLN A 64 -4.62 -31.50 -10.36
C GLN A 64 -3.42 -32.27 -10.94
N THR A 65 -2.21 -31.96 -10.48
CA THR A 65 -0.97 -32.52 -11.04
C THR A 65 -0.31 -33.55 -10.12
N GLY A 66 -0.84 -33.72 -8.91
CA GLY A 66 -0.25 -34.58 -7.88
C GLY A 66 1.01 -34.00 -7.22
N THR A 67 1.47 -32.82 -7.64
CA THR A 67 2.65 -32.14 -7.07
C THR A 67 2.28 -30.71 -6.71
N ALA A 68 2.61 -30.29 -5.49
CA ALA A 68 2.35 -28.93 -5.06
C ALA A 68 3.44 -27.98 -5.57
N THR A 69 3.08 -27.09 -6.49
CA THR A 69 4.00 -26.13 -7.12
C THR A 69 3.52 -24.71 -6.89
N TRP A 70 4.45 -23.83 -6.53
CA TRP A 70 4.19 -22.40 -6.44
C TRP A 70 3.92 -21.82 -7.84
N PRO A 71 3.06 -20.79 -7.96
CA PRO A 71 2.85 -20.14 -9.24
C PRO A 71 4.15 -19.51 -9.74
N SER A 72 4.37 -19.56 -11.04
CA SER A 72 5.41 -18.80 -11.71
C SER A 72 5.06 -17.30 -11.75
N ILE A 73 6.06 -16.46 -12.04
CA ILE A 73 5.84 -15.01 -12.18
C ILE A 73 4.88 -14.71 -13.34
N ALA A 74 4.88 -15.53 -14.40
CA ALA A 74 3.96 -15.38 -15.52
C ALA A 74 2.50 -15.63 -15.09
N GLU A 75 2.26 -16.69 -14.31
CA GLU A 75 0.92 -17.03 -13.79
C GLU A 75 0.44 -16.00 -12.75
N MET A 76 1.37 -15.45 -11.97
CA MET A 76 1.07 -14.37 -11.03
C MET A 76 0.65 -13.07 -11.72
N ARG A 77 1.26 -12.75 -12.86
CA ARG A 77 0.90 -11.59 -13.69
C ARG A 77 -0.33 -11.84 -14.56
N GLY A 78 -0.68 -13.11 -14.76
CA GLY A 78 -1.84 -13.56 -15.51
C GLY A 78 -3.12 -13.55 -14.69
N SER A 79 -4.13 -14.25 -15.21
CA SER A 79 -5.42 -14.42 -14.56
C SER A 79 -5.51 -15.73 -13.75
N ASP A 80 -4.42 -16.51 -13.71
CA ASP A 80 -4.37 -17.86 -13.16
C ASP A 80 -4.41 -17.86 -11.63
N VAL A 81 -3.74 -16.87 -11.01
CA VAL A 81 -3.70 -16.72 -9.54
C VAL A 81 -4.75 -15.73 -9.04
N MET A 82 -4.93 -14.62 -9.75
CA MET A 82 -5.86 -13.55 -9.38
C MET A 82 -6.83 -13.28 -10.53
N VAL A 83 -8.12 -13.52 -10.31
CA VAL A 83 -9.18 -13.27 -11.31
C VAL A 83 -9.46 -11.77 -11.48
N HIS A 84 -9.29 -11.00 -10.41
CA HIS A 84 -9.32 -9.54 -10.46
C HIS A 84 -7.88 -9.03 -10.53
N GLY A 85 -7.66 -7.93 -11.25
CA GLY A 85 -6.34 -7.33 -11.41
C GLY A 85 -5.62 -7.09 -10.08
N ILE A 86 -4.29 -7.09 -10.13
CA ILE A 86 -3.42 -6.96 -8.96
C ILE A 86 -3.75 -5.66 -8.20
N PRO A 87 -3.99 -5.72 -6.87
CA PRO A 87 -4.31 -4.53 -6.09
C PRO A 87 -3.13 -3.57 -6.06
N LYS A 88 -3.40 -2.28 -5.97
CA LYS A 88 -2.34 -1.27 -5.84
C LYS A 88 -1.61 -1.39 -4.50
N ASN A 89 -0.30 -1.27 -4.53
CA ASN A 89 0.57 -1.09 -3.37
C ASN A 89 0.52 0.39 -2.93
N PRO A 90 0.05 0.69 -1.72
CA PRO A 90 0.02 2.07 -1.18
C PRO A 90 1.38 2.77 -1.08
N TYR A 91 2.49 2.03 -1.18
CA TYR A 91 3.86 2.54 -1.15
C TYR A 91 4.46 2.78 -2.54
N ALA A 92 3.75 2.45 -3.63
CA ALA A 92 4.20 2.77 -4.98
C ALA A 92 4.17 4.29 -5.22
N THR A 93 5.19 4.82 -5.91
CA THR A 93 5.33 6.26 -6.17
C THR A 93 4.36 6.79 -7.24
N ASN A 94 3.79 5.90 -8.06
CA ASN A 94 2.86 6.26 -9.13
C ASN A 94 1.49 5.64 -8.86
N ALA A 95 0.67 6.34 -8.07
CA ALA A 95 -0.67 5.92 -7.68
C ALA A 95 -1.62 5.62 -8.86
N ASP A 96 -1.26 5.98 -10.10
CA ASP A 96 -2.08 5.88 -11.31
C ASP A 96 -1.65 4.77 -12.29
N SER A 97 -0.58 4.03 -12.02
CA SER A 97 -0.22 2.86 -12.84
C SER A 97 -0.77 1.56 -12.26
N ALA A 98 -1.08 0.57 -13.11
CA ALA A 98 -1.32 -0.78 -12.64
C ALA A 98 -0.01 -1.33 -12.07
N ASP A 99 -0.07 -1.80 -10.83
CA ASP A 99 1.09 -2.33 -10.14
C ASP A 99 1.39 -3.75 -10.65
N ASP A 100 2.62 -3.94 -11.12
CA ASP A 100 3.11 -5.24 -11.58
C ASP A 100 3.79 -6.02 -10.44
N ILE A 101 3.88 -7.33 -10.61
CA ILE A 101 4.63 -8.25 -9.76
C ILE A 101 6.04 -8.37 -10.32
N PHE A 102 7.04 -8.00 -9.53
CA PHE A 102 8.45 -8.10 -9.87
C PHE A 102 9.03 -9.45 -9.45
N ASP A 103 10.00 -9.94 -10.23
CA ASP A 103 10.74 -11.15 -9.91
C ASP A 103 11.67 -10.93 -8.71
N GLY A 104 11.31 -11.52 -7.58
CA GLY A 104 12.07 -11.47 -6.33
C GLY A 104 13.15 -12.55 -6.20
N SER A 105 13.47 -13.32 -7.24
CA SER A 105 14.42 -14.43 -7.16
C SER A 105 15.78 -14.03 -6.57
N ALA A 106 16.31 -12.87 -6.96
CA ALA A 106 17.56 -12.31 -6.46
C ALA A 106 17.42 -11.42 -5.20
N LEU A 107 16.19 -11.21 -4.72
CA LEU A 107 15.89 -10.26 -3.64
C LEU A 107 15.57 -10.97 -2.33
N THR A 108 15.91 -10.30 -1.24
CA THR A 108 15.47 -10.64 0.11
C THR A 108 14.33 -9.71 0.51
N LYS A 109 13.44 -10.21 1.36
CA LYS A 109 12.32 -9.43 1.87
C LYS A 109 12.82 -8.16 2.59
N GLY A 110 12.36 -7.01 2.10
CA GLY A 110 12.77 -5.70 2.59
C GLY A 110 13.94 -5.07 1.82
N ASP A 111 14.45 -5.69 0.76
CA ASP A 111 15.37 -5.02 -0.15
C ASP A 111 14.63 -3.92 -0.94
N SER A 112 15.26 -2.76 -1.11
CA SER A 112 14.70 -1.68 -1.92
C SER A 112 14.74 -2.03 -3.40
N ILE A 113 13.66 -1.71 -4.13
CA ILE A 113 13.60 -1.83 -5.58
C ILE A 113 13.72 -0.45 -6.22
N THR A 114 14.52 -0.35 -7.28
CA THR A 114 14.79 0.90 -8.01
C THR A 114 13.85 1.12 -9.21
N SER A 115 13.09 0.10 -9.61
CA SER A 115 12.05 0.18 -10.63
C SER A 115 10.66 0.40 -10.02
N ASN A 116 9.70 0.91 -10.81
CA ASN A 116 8.30 1.02 -10.40
C ASN A 116 7.65 -0.38 -10.38
N ALA A 117 8.00 -1.18 -9.38
CA ALA A 117 7.33 -2.43 -9.06
C ALA A 117 6.27 -2.16 -7.99
N GLY A 118 5.11 -2.80 -8.09
CA GLY A 118 4.11 -2.74 -7.04
C GLY A 118 4.39 -3.79 -5.97
N TRP A 119 4.56 -5.04 -6.40
CA TRP A 119 4.78 -6.19 -5.51
C TRP A 119 6.01 -6.96 -5.94
N VAL A 120 6.56 -7.74 -5.03
CA VAL A 120 7.72 -8.59 -5.28
C VAL A 120 7.36 -10.00 -4.90
N TYR A 121 7.59 -10.93 -5.80
CA TYR A 121 7.27 -12.33 -5.61
C TYR A 121 8.45 -13.23 -5.92
N LYS A 122 8.69 -14.20 -5.04
CA LYS A 122 9.72 -15.22 -5.21
C LYS A 122 9.09 -16.58 -5.43
N ALA A 123 9.13 -17.07 -6.67
CA ALA A 123 8.50 -18.33 -7.06
C ALA A 123 9.12 -19.57 -6.39
N SER A 124 10.38 -19.53 -5.96
CA SER A 124 11.03 -20.66 -5.27
C SER A 124 10.51 -20.89 -3.86
N THR A 125 10.04 -19.83 -3.18
CA THR A 125 9.58 -19.89 -1.79
C THR A 125 8.08 -19.60 -1.63
N GLY A 126 7.43 -19.06 -2.67
CA GLY A 126 6.06 -18.57 -2.59
C GLY A 126 5.95 -17.24 -1.83
N GLU A 127 7.07 -16.61 -1.47
CA GLU A 127 7.09 -15.39 -0.68
C GLU A 127 6.67 -14.19 -1.51
N LEU A 128 5.80 -13.37 -0.93
CA LEU A 128 5.30 -12.14 -1.51
C LEU A 128 5.43 -10.99 -0.50
N TRP A 129 5.94 -9.85 -0.96
CA TRP A 129 6.10 -8.64 -0.17
C TRP A 129 5.87 -7.38 -1.02
N PRO A 130 5.52 -6.24 -0.41
CA PRO A 130 5.41 -4.98 -1.14
C PRO A 130 6.79 -4.52 -1.62
N ALA A 131 6.85 -3.99 -2.84
CA ALA A 131 8.02 -3.24 -3.28
C ALA A 131 8.10 -1.92 -2.50
N THR A 132 9.29 -1.55 -2.07
CA THR A 132 9.59 -0.28 -1.40
C THR A 132 10.87 0.31 -1.98
N PHE A 133 11.01 1.62 -1.89
CA PHE A 133 12.22 2.34 -2.28
C PHE A 133 13.23 2.47 -1.13
N VAL A 134 12.87 2.02 0.07
CA VAL A 134 13.70 2.11 1.28
C VAL A 134 14.04 0.71 1.75
N ASN A 135 15.31 0.48 2.04
CA ASN A 135 15.76 -0.80 2.58
C ASN A 135 15.18 -1.04 3.97
N ASN A 136 14.92 -2.31 4.27
CA ASN A 136 14.54 -2.81 5.58
C ASN A 136 13.12 -2.42 6.04
N GLU A 137 12.26 -1.95 5.14
CA GLU A 137 10.84 -1.69 5.43
C GLU A 137 9.95 -2.92 5.18
N HIS A 138 8.77 -2.92 5.80
CA HIS A 138 7.66 -3.86 5.54
C HIS A 138 8.05 -5.34 5.50
N LYS A 139 8.93 -5.78 6.41
CA LYS A 139 9.45 -7.16 6.50
C LYS A 139 8.42 -8.22 6.93
N TRP A 140 7.14 -7.87 7.01
CA TRP A 140 6.05 -8.71 7.53
C TRP A 140 5.33 -9.54 6.47
#